data_AF-A0A5C7Z051-F1
#
_entry.id   AF-A0A5C7Z051-F1
#
_cell.length_a   1.000
_cell.length_b   1.000
_cell.length_c   1.000
_cell.angle_alpha   90.00
_cell.angle_beta   90.00
_cell.angle_gamma   90.00
#
_symmetry.space_group_name_H-M   'P 1'
#
loop_
_entity.id
_entity.type
_entity.pdbx_description
1 polymer ?
#
loop_
_entity_poly.entity_id
_entity_poly.type
_entity_poly.pdbx_seq_one_letter_code
_entity_poly.pdbx_strand_id
1 'polypeptide(L)'
;MGTFKIEGGKTLKGEITPQGAKNEALQVLCPVLLTSEKVRITNIPDIIDVNKLITLLGNLGVKIQKNGPGDYTFQADEVNVNYLKTEAFKKEGGSLRGSIMIVGPLLARFGCGYIPKPGGDKIGRRRLDTHFEGFINLGAKFRYEREDHFYGVEIDGRLQGAYMLLDEASVTGTANIVMAAVLAEGTTTIYNAACEPYLQQLCKMLNSMGAKISGVGSNLLTIEGVESLGGCEHRILPDMIEIGSWIGLAAMTRSEITIKNVSWENLGQIPNV
;
A
#
# COMPACT_ATOMS: atom_id res chain seq x y z
N MET A 1 -21.68 19.61 -0.54
CA MET A 1 -20.23 19.85 -0.46
C MET A 1 -19.97 20.68 0.77
N GLY A 2 -18.99 20.31 1.59
CA GLY A 2 -18.51 21.17 2.67
C GLY A 2 -17.63 22.29 2.10
N THR A 3 -17.63 23.44 2.75
CA THR A 3 -16.77 24.59 2.40
C THR A 3 -15.99 25.00 3.63
N PHE A 4 -14.69 25.27 3.48
CA PHE A 4 -13.87 25.87 4.52
C PHE A 4 -13.79 27.38 4.29
N LYS A 5 -14.15 28.18 5.30
CA LYS A 5 -13.92 29.63 5.32
C LYS A 5 -12.74 29.91 6.25
N ILE A 6 -11.67 30.48 5.70
CA ILE A 6 -10.45 30.80 6.45
C ILE A 6 -10.29 32.32 6.48
N GLU A 7 -10.13 32.88 7.69
CA GLU A 7 -9.83 34.30 7.90
C GLU A 7 -8.34 34.43 8.26
N GLY A 8 -7.57 35.05 7.37
CA GLY A 8 -6.10 35.14 7.48
C GLY A 8 -5.61 36.18 8.50
N GLY A 9 -4.28 36.37 8.53
CA GLY A 9 -3.63 37.36 9.41
C GLY A 9 -3.45 36.89 10.86
N LYS A 10 -3.58 35.59 11.12
CA LYS A 10 -3.36 34.99 12.44
C LYS A 10 -2.02 34.26 12.49
N THR A 11 -1.25 34.52 13.54
CA THR A 11 -0.10 33.71 13.93
C THR A 11 -0.59 32.55 14.80
N LEU A 12 0.00 31.38 14.61
CA LEU A 12 -0.32 30.15 15.32
C LEU A 12 0.76 29.87 16.37
N LYS A 13 0.35 29.27 17.49
CA LYS A 13 1.24 28.76 18.52
C LYS A 13 0.63 27.51 19.12
N GLY A 14 1.45 26.48 19.33
CA GLY A 14 1.01 25.25 19.97
C GLY A 14 1.72 24.03 19.43
N GLU A 15 1.13 22.86 19.68
CA GLU A 15 1.70 21.57 19.36
C GLU A 15 0.73 20.73 18.54
N ILE A 16 1.25 19.96 17.59
CA ILE A 16 0.46 19.01 16.79
C ILE A 16 1.21 17.67 16.74
N THR A 17 0.46 16.58 16.75
CA THR A 17 1.00 15.24 16.47
C THR A 17 0.42 14.78 15.14
N PRO A 18 1.25 14.59 14.10
CA PRO A 18 0.81 14.10 12.81
C PRO A 18 0.13 12.73 12.95
N GLN A 19 -0.87 12.48 12.11
CA GLN A 19 -1.48 11.16 11.99
C GLN A 19 -0.55 10.19 11.25
N GLY A 20 -0.94 8.91 11.19
CA GLY A 20 -0.23 7.94 10.36
C GLY A 20 -0.25 8.28 8.87
N ALA A 21 0.78 7.89 8.16
CA ALA A 21 0.91 8.14 6.73
C ALA A 21 -0.17 7.42 5.92
N LYS A 22 -1.00 8.17 5.18
CA LYS A 22 -2.05 7.59 4.31
C LYS A 22 -1.46 6.62 3.29
N ASN A 23 -0.37 7.02 2.65
CA ASN A 23 0.26 6.25 1.58
C ASN A 23 1.00 5.00 2.08
N GLU A 24 1.43 4.99 3.35
CA GLU A 24 1.88 3.76 4.00
C GLU A 24 0.70 2.86 4.31
N ALA A 25 -0.36 3.41 4.95
CA ALA A 25 -1.55 2.65 5.34
C ALA A 25 -2.16 1.89 4.15
N LEU A 26 -2.29 2.55 2.99
CA LEU A 26 -2.80 1.93 1.77
C LEU A 26 -1.91 0.81 1.22
N GLN A 27 -0.64 0.73 1.61
CA GLN A 27 0.28 -0.35 1.24
C GLN A 27 0.32 -1.45 2.30
N VAL A 28 0.51 -1.12 3.58
CA VAL A 28 0.70 -2.10 4.66
C VAL A 28 -0.58 -2.81 5.10
N LEU A 29 -1.76 -2.30 4.71
CA LEU A 29 -3.03 -3.02 4.90
C LEU A 29 -3.20 -4.17 3.90
N CYS A 30 -2.53 -4.16 2.75
CA CYS A 30 -2.70 -5.21 1.73
C CYS A 30 -2.00 -6.53 2.09
N PRO A 31 -0.78 -6.55 2.67
CA PRO A 31 -0.08 -7.76 3.13
C PRO A 31 -0.84 -8.62 4.12
N VAL A 32 -1.87 -8.11 4.80
CA VAL A 32 -2.70 -8.92 5.70
C VAL A 32 -3.32 -10.11 4.96
N LEU A 33 -3.49 -10.01 3.64
CA LEU A 33 -3.97 -11.09 2.78
C LEU A 33 -2.93 -12.19 2.54
N LEU A 34 -1.64 -11.96 2.81
CA LEU A 34 -0.56 -12.93 2.57
C LEU A 34 -0.43 -14.00 3.66
N THR A 35 -1.14 -13.87 4.78
CA THR A 35 -1.09 -14.83 5.90
C THR A 35 -2.49 -15.10 6.46
N SER A 36 -2.69 -16.30 7.03
CA SER A 36 -3.87 -16.61 7.84
C SER A 36 -3.71 -16.21 9.31
N GLU A 37 -2.50 -15.87 9.73
CA GLU A 37 -2.21 -15.44 11.10
C GLU A 37 -2.66 -13.99 11.35
N LYS A 38 -2.68 -13.59 12.61
CA LYS A 38 -3.10 -12.23 12.99
C LYS A 38 -2.02 -11.21 12.68
N VAL A 39 -2.43 -10.11 12.06
CA VAL A 39 -1.59 -8.94 11.80
C VAL A 39 -2.20 -7.74 12.51
N ARG A 40 -1.46 -7.15 13.46
CA ARG A 40 -1.89 -5.94 14.17
C ARG A 40 -1.17 -4.73 13.63
N ILE A 41 -1.93 -3.72 13.21
CA ILE A 41 -1.41 -2.48 12.65
C ILE A 41 -1.88 -1.31 13.51
N THR A 42 -0.92 -0.52 13.97
CA THR A 42 -1.15 0.66 14.82
C THR A 42 -0.82 1.95 14.09
N ASN A 43 -1.34 3.08 14.60
CA ASN A 43 -1.22 4.39 14.00
C ASN A 43 -1.89 4.50 12.61
N ILE A 44 -2.99 3.78 12.38
CA ILE A 44 -3.80 3.91 11.16
C ILE A 44 -4.54 5.26 11.18
N PRO A 45 -4.41 6.10 10.13
CA PRO A 45 -5.10 7.39 10.07
C PRO A 45 -6.59 7.21 9.72
N ASP A 46 -7.45 8.06 10.29
CA ASP A 46 -8.89 8.06 10.01
C ASP A 46 -9.21 8.85 8.74
N ILE A 47 -8.87 8.26 7.59
CA ILE A 47 -9.04 8.87 6.26
C ILE A 47 -9.97 8.01 5.42
N ILE A 48 -10.85 8.66 4.65
CA ILE A 48 -11.87 8.00 3.80
C ILE A 48 -11.27 6.90 2.92
N ASP A 49 -10.15 7.16 2.25
CA ASP A 49 -9.48 6.15 1.39
C ASP A 49 -9.05 4.91 2.18
N VAL A 50 -8.50 5.10 3.39
CA VAL A 50 -8.01 4.03 4.26
C VAL A 50 -9.20 3.24 4.81
N ASN A 51 -10.24 3.93 5.27
CA ASN A 51 -11.47 3.29 5.75
C ASN A 51 -12.16 2.48 4.65
N LYS A 52 -12.17 2.96 3.40
CA LYS A 52 -12.66 2.19 2.24
C LYS A 52 -11.85 0.92 2.01
N LEU A 53 -10.52 0.98 2.13
CA LEU A 53 -9.68 -0.21 1.99
C LEU A 53 -9.94 -1.23 3.11
N ILE A 54 -10.08 -0.77 4.37
CA ILE A 54 -10.45 -1.62 5.51
C ILE A 54 -11.80 -2.30 5.24
N THR A 55 -12.81 -1.56 4.78
CA THR A 55 -14.11 -2.13 4.40
C THR A 55 -13.98 -3.15 3.27
N LEU A 56 -13.20 -2.85 2.24
CA LEU A 56 -12.96 -3.75 1.11
C LEU A 56 -12.33 -5.08 1.57
N LEU A 57 -11.35 -5.03 2.47
CA LEU A 57 -10.75 -6.22 3.09
C LEU A 57 -11.79 -7.01 3.89
N GLY A 58 -12.66 -6.33 4.64
CA GLY A 58 -13.75 -6.99 5.38
C GLY A 58 -14.73 -7.72 4.45
N ASN A 59 -15.11 -7.08 3.34
CA ASN A 59 -15.98 -7.68 2.33
C ASN A 59 -15.34 -8.88 1.61
N LEU A 60 -14.00 -8.89 1.51
CA LEU A 60 -13.23 -10.05 1.04
C LEU A 60 -13.18 -11.21 2.05
N GLY A 61 -13.74 -11.07 3.25
CA GLY A 61 -13.73 -12.10 4.30
C GLY A 61 -12.58 -11.98 5.29
N VAL A 62 -11.81 -10.87 5.27
CA VAL A 62 -10.83 -10.60 6.34
C VAL A 62 -11.58 -10.24 7.62
N LYS A 63 -11.28 -10.93 8.72
CA LYS A 63 -11.80 -10.59 10.05
C LYS A 63 -11.06 -9.35 10.56
N ILE A 64 -11.82 -8.33 10.97
CA ILE A 64 -11.27 -7.03 11.39
C ILE A 64 -11.73 -6.72 12.80
N GLN A 65 -10.77 -6.56 13.70
CA GLN A 65 -11.00 -6.13 15.08
C GLN A 65 -10.42 -4.72 15.27
N LYS A 66 -11.28 -3.76 15.64
CA LYS A 66 -10.84 -2.42 16.06
C LYS A 66 -10.52 -2.44 17.55
N ASN A 67 -9.24 -2.34 17.91
CA ASN A 67 -8.78 -2.37 19.30
C ASN A 67 -8.85 -0.98 19.95
N GLY A 68 -8.81 0.08 19.14
CA GLY A 68 -8.88 1.46 19.59
C GLY A 68 -8.72 2.45 18.43
N PRO A 69 -8.60 3.76 18.72
CA PRO A 69 -8.29 4.76 17.69
C PRO A 69 -6.97 4.43 16.98
N GLY A 70 -7.04 4.16 15.67
CA GLY A 70 -5.88 3.84 14.84
C GLY A 70 -5.20 2.48 15.13
N ASP A 71 -5.83 1.58 15.90
CA ASP A 71 -5.31 0.25 16.22
C ASP A 71 -6.30 -0.84 15.76
N TYR A 72 -5.85 -1.66 14.82
CA TYR A 72 -6.65 -2.70 14.20
C TYR A 72 -5.88 -4.02 14.13
N THR A 73 -6.58 -5.13 14.33
CA THR A 73 -6.08 -6.48 14.07
C THR A 73 -6.86 -7.09 12.92
N PHE A 74 -6.12 -7.64 11.95
CA PHE A 74 -6.63 -8.28 10.75
C PHE A 74 -6.29 -9.77 10.78
N GLN A 75 -7.20 -10.61 10.31
CA GLN A 75 -6.96 -12.05 10.13
C GLN A 75 -7.63 -12.52 8.84
N ALA A 76 -6.83 -13.01 7.89
CA ALA A 76 -7.27 -13.43 6.56
C ALA A 76 -7.25 -14.97 6.43
N ASP A 77 -7.96 -15.66 7.33
CA ASP A 77 -8.11 -17.12 7.35
C ASP A 77 -9.34 -17.62 6.58
N GLU A 78 -10.30 -16.75 6.26
CA GLU A 78 -11.56 -17.07 5.58
C GLU A 78 -11.81 -16.19 4.33
N VAL A 79 -10.75 -15.86 3.59
CA VAL A 79 -10.85 -15.00 2.40
C VAL A 79 -11.73 -15.65 1.32
N ASN A 80 -12.73 -14.89 0.85
CA ASN A 80 -13.64 -15.30 -0.21
C ASN A 80 -13.25 -14.65 -1.55
N VAL A 81 -12.43 -15.34 -2.35
CA VAL A 81 -12.03 -14.85 -3.68
C VAL A 81 -13.17 -14.71 -4.68
N ASN A 82 -14.30 -15.41 -4.47
CA ASN A 82 -15.46 -15.26 -5.36
C ASN A 82 -16.10 -13.87 -5.23
N TYR A 83 -15.87 -13.16 -4.12
CA TYR A 83 -16.32 -11.78 -3.97
C TYR A 83 -15.74 -10.86 -5.06
N LEU A 84 -14.53 -11.14 -5.57
CA LEU A 84 -13.89 -10.36 -6.63
C LEU A 84 -14.69 -10.34 -7.94
N LYS A 85 -15.57 -11.33 -8.16
CA LYS A 85 -16.40 -11.44 -9.37
C LYS A 85 -17.77 -10.76 -9.22
N THR A 86 -18.05 -10.16 -8.07
CA THR A 86 -19.35 -9.55 -7.78
C THR A 86 -19.46 -8.11 -8.28
N GLU A 87 -20.67 -7.67 -8.61
CA GLU A 87 -20.95 -6.27 -8.96
C GLU A 87 -20.64 -5.30 -7.81
N ALA A 88 -20.78 -5.76 -6.56
CA ALA A 88 -20.40 -5.00 -5.38
C ALA A 88 -18.90 -4.66 -5.40
N PHE A 89 -18.05 -5.64 -5.67
CA PHE A 89 -16.61 -5.43 -5.80
C PHE A 89 -16.26 -4.49 -6.96
N LYS A 90 -16.90 -4.65 -8.13
CA LYS A 90 -16.68 -3.75 -9.29
C LYS A 90 -16.94 -2.29 -8.92
N LYS A 91 -18.01 -2.02 -8.16
CA LYS A 91 -18.36 -0.67 -7.70
C LYS A 91 -17.38 -0.14 -6.65
N GLU A 92 -17.07 -0.94 -5.64
CA GLU A 92 -16.21 -0.53 -4.52
C GLU A 92 -14.75 -0.35 -4.96
N GLY A 93 -14.20 -1.35 -5.66
CA GLY A 93 -12.84 -1.34 -6.18
C GLY A 93 -12.58 -0.20 -7.17
N GLY A 94 -13.58 0.15 -8.00
CA GLY A 94 -13.49 1.28 -8.93
C GLY A 94 -13.48 2.65 -8.23
N SER A 95 -13.97 2.73 -6.99
CA SER A 95 -14.10 3.98 -6.22
C SER A 95 -12.83 4.38 -5.44
N LEU A 96 -11.82 3.51 -5.40
CA LEU A 96 -10.55 3.71 -4.72
C LEU A 96 -9.43 3.25 -5.62
N ARG A 97 -8.60 4.15 -6.16
CA ARG A 97 -7.47 3.76 -7.02
C ARG A 97 -6.46 2.83 -6.31
N GLY A 98 -6.29 3.00 -5.00
CA GLY A 98 -5.42 2.16 -4.17
C GLY A 98 -5.86 0.68 -4.08
N SER A 99 -7.06 0.33 -4.53
CA SER A 99 -7.54 -1.06 -4.57
C SER A 99 -6.70 -1.96 -5.48
N ILE A 100 -5.91 -1.43 -6.42
CA ILE A 100 -4.96 -2.24 -7.19
C ILE A 100 -3.97 -3.02 -6.31
N MET A 101 -3.67 -2.51 -5.11
CA MET A 101 -2.67 -3.08 -4.20
C MET A 101 -3.09 -4.41 -3.57
N ILE A 102 -4.38 -4.78 -3.60
CA ILE A 102 -4.80 -6.11 -3.13
C ILE A 102 -4.51 -7.21 -4.16
N VAL A 103 -4.23 -6.85 -5.43
CA VAL A 103 -4.02 -7.84 -6.50
C VAL A 103 -2.76 -8.66 -6.28
N GLY A 104 -1.63 -8.04 -5.90
CA GLY A 104 -0.37 -8.74 -5.65
C GLY A 104 -0.49 -9.84 -4.59
N PRO A 105 -0.98 -9.53 -3.37
CA PRO A 105 -1.11 -10.55 -2.33
C PRO A 105 -2.20 -11.59 -2.63
N LEU A 106 -3.27 -11.21 -3.33
CA LEU A 106 -4.29 -12.18 -3.78
C LEU A 106 -3.71 -13.16 -4.80
N LEU A 107 -2.97 -12.65 -5.79
CA LEU A 107 -2.32 -13.46 -6.81
C LEU A 107 -1.31 -14.43 -6.19
N ALA A 108 -0.48 -13.96 -5.26
CA ALA A 108 0.53 -14.79 -4.60
C ALA A 108 -0.03 -15.92 -3.76
N ARG A 109 -1.11 -15.68 -3.00
CA ARG A 109 -1.65 -16.68 -2.06
C ARG A 109 -2.81 -17.50 -2.61
N PHE A 110 -3.62 -16.92 -3.50
CA PHE A 110 -4.84 -17.53 -4.02
C PHE A 110 -4.82 -17.76 -5.54
N GLY A 111 -3.71 -17.44 -6.21
CA GLY A 111 -3.52 -17.70 -7.63
C GLY A 111 -4.35 -16.80 -8.57
N CYS A 112 -5.08 -15.83 -8.04
CA CYS A 112 -5.90 -14.93 -8.84
C CYS A 112 -5.98 -13.54 -8.22
N GLY A 113 -6.13 -12.53 -9.07
CA GLY A 113 -6.40 -11.18 -8.65
C GLY A 113 -7.19 -10.47 -9.74
N TYR A 114 -8.28 -9.82 -9.36
CA TYR A 114 -9.12 -9.09 -10.29
C TYR A 114 -9.36 -7.68 -9.80
N ILE A 115 -9.45 -6.74 -10.74
CA ILE A 115 -9.67 -5.35 -10.43
C ILE A 115 -10.47 -4.66 -11.54
N PRO A 116 -11.53 -3.91 -11.19
CA PRO A 116 -12.16 -3.04 -12.18
C PRO A 116 -11.15 -1.96 -12.59
N LYS A 117 -11.27 -1.46 -13.82
CA LYS A 117 -10.45 -0.33 -14.26
C LYS A 117 -10.54 0.80 -13.23
N PRO A 118 -9.43 1.15 -12.55
CA PRO A 118 -9.46 2.15 -11.49
C PRO A 118 -9.98 3.47 -12.05
N GLY A 119 -11.05 3.99 -11.44
CA GLY A 119 -11.56 5.32 -11.71
C GLY A 119 -10.80 6.40 -10.94
N GLY A 120 -11.26 7.65 -11.10
CA GLY A 120 -11.12 8.66 -10.05
C GLY A 120 -9.74 9.30 -9.86
N ASP A 121 -9.10 9.80 -10.91
CA ASP A 121 -7.96 10.72 -10.71
C ASP A 121 -7.86 11.78 -11.81
N LYS A 122 -7.89 13.06 -11.42
CA LYS A 122 -7.78 14.23 -12.32
C LYS A 122 -6.34 14.75 -12.46
N ILE A 123 -5.38 14.12 -11.78
CA ILE A 123 -3.99 14.60 -11.67
C ILE A 123 -3.17 14.30 -12.94
N GLY A 124 -3.56 13.31 -13.75
CA GLY A 124 -2.90 12.98 -15.02
C GLY A 124 -3.03 11.50 -15.41
N ARG A 125 -2.37 11.11 -16.52
CA ARG A 125 -2.33 9.70 -16.97
C ARG A 125 -1.40 8.90 -16.07
N ARG A 126 -1.98 8.08 -15.18
CA ARG A 126 -1.23 7.13 -14.34
C ARG A 126 -1.48 5.71 -14.85
N ARG A 127 -0.47 5.12 -15.49
CA ARG A 127 -0.55 3.78 -16.09
C ARG A 127 -0.61 2.71 -14.97
N LEU A 128 -1.12 1.53 -15.31
CA LEU A 128 -1.10 0.36 -14.42
C LEU A 128 -0.18 -0.73 -14.95
N ASP A 129 0.48 -0.44 -16.07
CA ASP A 129 1.22 -1.39 -16.89
C ASP A 129 2.34 -2.03 -16.06
N THR A 130 3.08 -1.24 -15.27
CA THR A 130 4.11 -1.72 -14.33
C THR A 130 3.63 -2.83 -13.40
N HIS A 131 2.38 -2.77 -12.91
CA HIS A 131 1.83 -3.82 -12.04
C HIS A 131 1.66 -5.12 -12.82
N PHE A 132 0.99 -5.05 -13.97
CA PHE A 132 0.63 -6.23 -14.76
C PHE A 132 1.84 -6.84 -15.44
N GLU A 133 2.76 -6.03 -15.98
CA GLU A 133 4.03 -6.49 -16.55
C GLU A 133 4.88 -7.18 -15.48
N GLY A 134 4.94 -6.63 -14.26
CA GLY A 134 5.60 -7.28 -13.14
C GLY A 134 5.00 -8.65 -12.80
N PHE A 135 3.67 -8.78 -12.77
CA PHE A 135 3.01 -10.07 -12.55
C PHE A 135 3.25 -11.07 -13.69
N ILE A 136 3.23 -10.60 -14.94
CA ILE A 136 3.53 -11.44 -16.12
C ILE A 136 4.98 -11.95 -16.06
N ASN A 137 5.92 -11.10 -15.66
CA ASN A 137 7.32 -11.51 -15.47
C ASN A 137 7.48 -12.56 -14.36
N LEU A 138 6.59 -12.55 -13.36
CA LEU A 138 6.49 -13.60 -12.33
C LEU A 138 5.71 -14.85 -12.80
N GLY A 139 5.34 -14.92 -14.08
CA GLY A 139 4.66 -16.06 -14.69
C GLY A 139 3.13 -15.97 -14.76
N ALA A 140 2.52 -14.90 -14.26
CA ALA A 140 1.06 -14.77 -14.28
C ALA A 140 0.51 -14.53 -15.69
N LYS A 141 -0.70 -15.02 -15.95
CA LYS A 141 -1.44 -14.80 -17.19
C LYS A 141 -2.36 -13.60 -17.00
N PHE A 142 -2.24 -12.62 -17.87
CA PHE A 142 -3.11 -11.45 -17.89
C PHE A 142 -4.33 -11.67 -18.78
N ARG A 143 -5.50 -11.29 -18.28
CA ARG A 143 -6.77 -11.31 -19.00
C ARG A 143 -7.44 -9.94 -18.89
N TYR A 144 -7.91 -9.42 -20.02
CA TYR A 144 -8.70 -8.20 -20.04
C TYR A 144 -10.09 -8.48 -20.64
N GLU A 145 -11.13 -8.26 -19.83
CA GLU A 145 -12.51 -8.38 -20.28
C GLU A 145 -13.02 -7.01 -20.71
N ARG A 146 -13.23 -6.85 -22.02
CA ARG A 146 -13.58 -5.55 -22.64
C ARG A 146 -14.96 -5.05 -22.22
N GLU A 147 -15.92 -5.95 -22.02
CA GLU A 147 -17.31 -5.63 -21.72
C GLU A 147 -17.48 -5.05 -20.31
N ASP A 148 -16.71 -5.57 -19.36
CA ASP A 148 -16.78 -5.19 -17.94
C ASP A 148 -15.69 -4.20 -17.50
N HIS A 149 -14.81 -3.77 -18.42
CA HIS A 149 -13.61 -2.98 -18.11
C HIS A 149 -12.80 -3.58 -16.95
N PHE A 150 -12.63 -4.89 -16.98
CA PHE A 150 -12.15 -5.67 -15.86
C PHE A 150 -10.78 -6.27 -16.19
N TYR A 151 -9.81 -6.03 -15.33
CA TYR A 151 -8.47 -6.60 -15.43
C TYR A 151 -8.38 -7.82 -14.52
N GLY A 152 -7.91 -8.93 -15.06
CA GLY A 152 -7.65 -10.17 -14.33
C GLY A 152 -6.21 -10.61 -14.50
N VAL A 153 -5.64 -11.15 -13.43
CA VAL A 153 -4.38 -11.89 -13.45
C VAL A 153 -4.57 -13.19 -12.71
N GLU A 154 -4.09 -14.27 -13.32
CA GLU A 154 -4.25 -15.64 -12.80
C GLU A 154 -2.95 -16.42 -12.98
N ILE A 155 -2.69 -17.37 -12.09
CA ILE A 155 -1.58 -18.31 -12.18
C ILE A 155 -2.05 -19.71 -11.77
N ASP A 156 -1.62 -20.71 -12.55
CA ASP A 156 -1.81 -22.11 -12.20
C ASP A 156 -0.60 -22.55 -11.34
N GLY A 157 -0.77 -22.62 -10.02
CA GLY A 157 0.30 -22.94 -9.09
C GLY A 157 0.97 -21.70 -8.50
N ARG A 158 2.30 -21.72 -8.35
CA ARG A 158 3.06 -20.63 -7.75
C ARG A 158 3.67 -19.72 -8.81
N LEU A 159 3.70 -18.43 -8.51
CA LEU A 159 4.52 -17.46 -9.23
C LEU A 159 5.98 -17.88 -9.20
N GLN A 160 6.75 -17.49 -10.21
CA GLN A 160 8.15 -17.85 -10.38
C GLN A 160 9.01 -16.60 -10.27
N GLY A 161 10.11 -16.70 -9.53
CA GLY A 161 11.06 -15.61 -9.37
C GLY A 161 11.71 -15.24 -10.70
N ALA A 162 11.90 -13.95 -10.92
CA ALA A 162 12.47 -13.43 -12.15
C ALA A 162 13.35 -12.21 -11.92
N TYR A 163 14.25 -11.92 -12.86
CA TYR A 163 14.86 -10.61 -12.98
C TYR A 163 13.94 -9.70 -13.81
N MET A 164 13.68 -8.49 -13.32
CA MET A 164 12.93 -7.48 -14.07
C MET A 164 13.50 -6.08 -13.87
N LEU A 165 13.54 -5.32 -14.96
CA LEU A 165 13.75 -3.88 -14.96
C LEU A 165 12.38 -3.21 -15.10
N LEU A 166 12.02 -2.34 -14.15
CA LEU A 166 10.78 -1.58 -14.25
C LEU A 166 10.96 -0.37 -15.18
N ASP A 167 9.99 -0.14 -16.07
CA ASP A 167 9.97 1.02 -16.98
C ASP A 167 9.92 2.36 -16.23
N GLU A 168 9.26 2.38 -15.08
CA GLU A 168 9.19 3.52 -14.16
C GLU A 168 9.37 3.07 -12.72
N ALA A 169 9.94 3.94 -11.88
CA ALA A 169 10.02 3.75 -10.43
C ALA A 169 8.64 3.98 -9.78
N SER A 170 7.66 3.15 -10.15
CA SER A 170 6.28 3.23 -9.66
C SER A 170 6.20 2.73 -8.23
N VAL A 171 5.80 3.59 -7.29
CA VAL A 171 5.67 3.24 -5.85
C VAL A 171 4.73 2.07 -5.66
N THR A 172 3.50 2.19 -6.16
CA THR A 172 2.48 1.14 -6.02
C THR A 172 2.78 -0.05 -6.91
N GLY A 173 3.37 0.16 -8.09
CA GLY A 173 3.81 -0.93 -8.97
C GLY A 173 4.83 -1.83 -8.27
N THR A 174 5.91 -1.23 -7.79
CA THR A 174 6.97 -1.90 -7.03
C THR A 174 6.39 -2.63 -5.83
N ALA A 175 5.57 -1.95 -5.02
CA ALA A 175 4.96 -2.54 -3.82
C ALA A 175 4.09 -3.77 -4.13
N ASN A 176 3.30 -3.74 -5.21
CA ASN A 176 2.45 -4.87 -5.59
C ASN A 176 3.29 -6.08 -6.05
N ILE A 177 4.36 -5.82 -6.81
CA ILE A 177 5.29 -6.85 -7.28
C ILE A 177 6.04 -7.45 -6.09
N VAL A 178 6.51 -6.62 -5.14
CA VAL A 178 7.16 -7.10 -3.91
C VAL A 178 6.23 -8.03 -3.14
N MET A 179 4.97 -7.63 -2.90
CA MET A 179 3.99 -8.49 -2.22
C MET A 179 3.70 -9.80 -2.98
N ALA A 180 3.78 -9.79 -4.31
CA ALA A 180 3.60 -11.02 -5.09
C ALA A 180 4.83 -11.93 -5.02
N ALA A 181 6.02 -11.34 -5.12
CA ALA A 181 7.31 -12.03 -5.19
C ALA A 181 7.70 -12.73 -3.89
N VAL A 182 7.24 -12.26 -2.71
CA VAL A 182 7.60 -12.88 -1.43
C VAL A 182 7.12 -14.32 -1.27
N LEU A 183 6.10 -14.76 -2.01
CA LEU A 183 5.63 -16.16 -2.03
C LEU A 183 5.93 -16.89 -3.35
N ALA A 184 6.61 -16.23 -4.30
CA ALA A 184 7.04 -16.85 -5.55
C ALA A 184 8.09 -17.95 -5.30
N GLU A 185 8.27 -18.86 -6.24
CA GLU A 185 9.32 -19.87 -6.18
C GLU A 185 10.63 -19.30 -6.74
N GLY A 186 11.72 -19.38 -5.97
CA GLY A 186 13.03 -18.86 -6.37
C GLY A 186 13.26 -17.39 -6.02
N THR A 187 14.18 -16.74 -6.73
CA THR A 187 14.63 -15.37 -6.43
C THR A 187 14.09 -14.39 -7.44
N THR A 188 13.45 -13.33 -6.94
CA THR A 188 13.06 -12.17 -7.75
C THR A 188 14.04 -11.02 -7.54
N THR A 189 14.49 -10.41 -8.63
CA THR A 189 15.29 -9.18 -8.60
C THR A 189 14.58 -8.08 -9.35
N ILE A 190 14.31 -6.96 -8.69
CA ILE A 190 13.61 -5.80 -9.24
C ILE A 190 14.59 -4.65 -9.33
N TYR A 191 14.93 -4.24 -10.55
CA TYR A 191 15.75 -3.07 -10.81
C TYR A 191 14.88 -1.87 -11.24
N ASN A 192 15.36 -0.66 -10.95
CA ASN A 192 14.57 0.58 -11.03
C ASN A 192 13.35 0.56 -10.09
N ALA A 193 13.48 -0.11 -8.95
CA ALA A 193 12.48 -0.14 -7.89
C ALA A 193 12.31 1.27 -7.28
N ALA A 194 11.07 1.60 -6.89
CA ALA A 194 10.80 2.79 -6.08
C ALA A 194 11.53 2.69 -4.72
N CYS A 195 11.83 3.82 -4.07
CA CYS A 195 12.66 3.85 -2.86
C CYS A 195 12.04 4.63 -1.70
N GLU A 196 10.79 5.06 -1.86
CA GLU A 196 10.07 5.90 -0.91
C GLU A 196 9.95 5.20 0.46
N PRO A 197 9.95 5.98 1.56
CA PRO A 197 9.87 5.42 2.91
C PRO A 197 8.68 4.47 3.12
N TYR A 198 7.56 4.71 2.43
CA TYR A 198 6.37 3.85 2.50
C TYR A 198 6.62 2.44 1.95
N LEU A 199 7.38 2.31 0.84
CA LEU A 199 7.77 1.01 0.31
C LEU A 199 8.77 0.34 1.25
N GLN A 200 9.71 1.12 1.81
CA GLN A 200 10.64 0.58 2.79
C GLN A 200 9.92 0.00 4.01
N GLN A 201 8.84 0.64 4.47
CA GLN A 201 8.03 0.12 5.56
C GLN A 201 7.25 -1.13 5.18
N LEU A 202 6.71 -1.21 3.97
CA LEU A 202 6.12 -2.44 3.46
C LEU A 202 7.15 -3.59 3.47
N CYS A 203 8.37 -3.36 2.97
CA CYS A 203 9.41 -4.38 2.99
C CYS A 203 9.82 -4.78 4.43
N LYS A 204 9.91 -3.82 5.36
CA LYS A 204 10.20 -4.10 6.78
C LYS A 204 9.11 -4.93 7.43
N MET A 205 7.84 -4.63 7.15
CA MET A 205 6.70 -5.41 7.61
C MET A 205 6.72 -6.83 7.02
N LEU A 206 6.94 -6.98 5.71
CA LEU A 206 7.02 -8.30 5.09
C LEU A 206 8.17 -9.14 5.66
N ASN A 207 9.33 -8.53 5.91
CA ASN A 207 10.45 -9.20 6.56
C ASN A 207 10.12 -9.60 8.01
N SER A 208 9.37 -8.80 8.77
CA SER A 208 8.93 -9.19 10.13
C SER A 208 7.90 -10.32 10.12
N MET A 209 7.16 -10.49 9.01
CA MET A 209 6.31 -11.65 8.75
C MET A 209 7.09 -12.89 8.28
N GLY A 210 8.41 -12.78 8.05
CA GLY A 210 9.26 -13.89 7.62
C GLY A 210 9.68 -13.87 6.14
N ALA A 211 9.38 -12.81 5.40
CA ALA A 211 9.92 -12.64 4.04
C ALA A 211 11.45 -12.42 4.07
N LYS A 212 12.08 -12.63 2.92
CA LYS A 212 13.52 -12.41 2.72
C LYS A 212 13.76 -11.35 1.65
N ILE A 213 13.65 -10.09 2.05
CA ILE A 213 13.82 -8.93 1.18
C ILE A 213 15.11 -8.19 1.56
N SER A 214 15.98 -7.97 0.58
CA SER A 214 17.21 -7.20 0.71
C SER A 214 17.28 -6.06 -0.32
N GLY A 215 18.20 -5.10 -0.12
CA GLY A 215 18.31 -3.90 -0.96
C GLY A 215 17.27 -2.81 -0.65
N VAL A 216 16.54 -2.93 0.46
CA VAL A 216 15.48 -2.00 0.88
C VAL A 216 16.02 -0.56 0.97
N GLY A 217 15.34 0.36 0.28
CA GLY A 217 15.73 1.78 0.19
C GLY A 217 16.68 2.10 -0.98
N SER A 218 17.10 1.10 -1.75
CA SER A 218 17.81 1.28 -3.02
C SER A 218 16.89 1.07 -4.22
N ASN A 219 17.41 1.29 -5.43
CA ASN A 219 16.70 1.01 -6.69
C ASN A 219 16.83 -0.47 -7.15
N LEU A 220 17.48 -1.32 -6.36
CA LEU A 220 17.65 -2.75 -6.62
C LEU A 220 17.15 -3.55 -5.42
N LEU A 221 16.04 -4.24 -5.58
CA LEU A 221 15.51 -5.16 -4.57
C LEU A 221 15.80 -6.61 -4.96
N THR A 222 16.19 -7.42 -3.98
CA THR A 222 16.33 -8.88 -4.15
C THR A 222 15.47 -9.57 -3.12
N ILE A 223 14.58 -10.44 -3.61
CA ILE A 223 13.53 -11.10 -2.84
C ILE A 223 13.68 -12.60 -3.04
N GLU A 224 14.04 -13.32 -1.99
CA GLU A 224 13.97 -14.79 -1.98
C GLU A 224 12.56 -15.18 -1.56
N GLY A 225 11.83 -15.86 -2.44
CA GLY A 225 10.49 -16.32 -2.13
C GLY A 225 10.48 -17.38 -1.02
N VAL A 226 9.45 -17.32 -0.18
CA VAL A 226 9.25 -18.23 0.96
C VAL A 226 7.94 -19.02 0.80
N GLU A 227 7.83 -20.15 1.50
CA GLU A 227 6.63 -21.01 1.46
C GLU A 227 5.40 -20.34 2.08
N SER A 228 5.61 -19.60 3.17
CA SER A 228 4.55 -18.96 3.92
C SER A 228 5.07 -17.75 4.71
N LEU A 229 4.14 -16.90 5.11
CA LEU A 229 4.39 -15.76 5.99
C LEU A 229 3.57 -15.91 7.27
N GLY A 230 4.16 -15.51 8.40
CA GLY A 230 3.51 -15.46 9.71
C GLY A 230 2.76 -14.14 9.95
N GLY A 231 2.19 -14.03 11.14
CA GLY A 231 1.61 -12.78 11.65
C GLY A 231 2.69 -11.77 12.07
N CYS A 232 2.30 -10.53 12.29
CA CYS A 232 3.22 -9.50 12.81
C CYS A 232 2.48 -8.37 13.53
N GLU A 233 3.24 -7.55 14.25
CA GLU A 233 2.81 -6.21 14.66
C GLU A 233 3.56 -5.17 13.82
N HIS A 234 2.85 -4.17 13.29
CA HIS A 234 3.43 -3.06 12.54
C HIS A 234 2.88 -1.73 13.05
N ARG A 235 3.72 -0.70 13.04
CA ARG A 235 3.31 0.67 13.38
C ARG A 235 3.58 1.58 12.20
N ILE A 236 2.53 2.20 11.67
CA ILE A 236 2.62 3.14 10.55
C ILE A 236 3.42 4.38 10.97
N LEU A 237 4.29 4.88 10.09
CA LEU A 237 5.02 6.12 10.30
C LEU A 237 4.09 7.34 10.36
N PRO A 238 4.48 8.43 11.02
CA PRO A 238 3.79 9.71 10.88
C PRO A 238 3.78 10.19 9.42
N ASP A 239 2.72 10.88 9.01
CA ASP A 239 2.55 11.36 7.65
C ASP A 239 3.53 12.50 7.32
N MET A 240 4.53 12.19 6.49
CA MET A 240 5.56 13.15 6.08
C MET A 240 4.99 14.31 5.26
N ILE A 241 3.92 14.07 4.51
CA ILE A 241 3.26 15.12 3.71
C ILE A 241 2.48 16.05 4.63
N GLU A 242 1.85 15.52 5.68
CA GLU A 242 1.23 16.33 6.73
C GLU A 242 2.28 17.17 7.47
N ILE A 243 3.40 16.56 7.88
CA ILE A 243 4.51 17.26 8.53
C ILE A 243 5.01 18.42 7.65
N GLY A 244 5.29 18.16 6.38
CA GLY A 244 5.71 19.19 5.43
C GLY A 244 4.69 20.31 5.27
N SER A 245 3.40 19.98 5.30
CA SER A 245 2.31 20.96 5.23
C SER A 245 2.30 21.88 6.46
N TRP A 246 2.49 21.32 7.66
CA TRP A 246 2.61 22.11 8.89
C TRP A 246 3.86 23.00 8.90
N ILE A 247 5.00 22.51 8.42
CA ILE A 247 6.23 23.30 8.26
C ILE A 247 5.97 24.48 7.31
N GLY A 248 5.37 24.21 6.15
CA GLY A 248 5.01 25.25 5.18
C GLY A 248 4.06 26.31 5.77
N LEU A 249 3.02 25.87 6.49
CA LEU A 249 2.09 26.77 7.18
C LEU A 249 2.82 27.64 8.21
N ALA A 250 3.68 27.05 9.05
CA ALA A 250 4.43 27.77 10.05
C ALA A 250 5.35 28.84 9.44
N ALA A 251 6.05 28.48 8.35
CA ALA A 251 6.91 29.41 7.61
C ALA A 251 6.10 30.57 7.00
N MET A 252 4.98 30.29 6.35
CA MET A 252 4.14 31.32 5.71
C MET A 252 3.50 32.28 6.72
N THR A 253 3.18 31.80 7.93
CA THR A 253 2.49 32.59 8.97
C THR A 253 3.43 33.14 10.04
N ARG A 254 4.73 32.84 9.96
CA ARG A 254 5.75 33.15 10.98
C ARG A 254 5.33 32.66 12.37
N SER A 255 4.82 31.43 12.41
CA SER A 255 4.24 30.81 13.60
C SER A 255 5.23 29.94 14.35
N GLU A 256 5.03 29.83 15.66
CA GLU A 256 5.82 28.98 16.57
C GLU A 256 5.04 27.68 16.86
N ILE A 257 5.11 26.73 15.93
CA ILE A 257 4.42 25.43 16.05
C ILE A 257 5.45 24.33 16.35
N THR A 258 5.15 23.48 17.34
CA THR A 258 5.91 22.26 17.61
C THR A 258 5.21 21.07 16.95
N ILE A 259 5.89 20.37 16.05
CA ILE A 259 5.40 19.14 15.44
C ILE A 259 6.04 17.96 16.16
N LYS A 260 5.25 17.16 16.87
CA LYS A 260 5.73 16.02 17.68
C LYS A 260 5.85 14.74 16.85
N ASN A 261 6.67 13.81 17.33
CA ASN A 261 6.82 12.46 16.77
C ASN A 261 7.10 12.47 15.26
N VAL A 262 7.89 13.43 14.79
CA VAL A 262 8.30 13.51 13.40
C VAL A 262 9.30 12.40 13.13
N SER A 263 9.08 11.65 12.05
CA SER A 263 10.03 10.64 11.60
C SER A 263 11.17 11.34 10.86
N TRP A 264 12.04 12.04 11.59
CA TRP A 264 13.03 12.98 11.05
C TRP A 264 13.84 12.41 9.89
N GLU A 265 14.34 11.19 10.06
CA GLU A 265 15.13 10.44 9.08
C GLU A 265 14.39 10.10 7.77
N ASN A 266 13.05 10.13 7.77
CA ASN A 266 12.22 9.78 6.61
C ASN A 266 11.67 11.02 5.88
N LEU A 267 11.85 12.24 6.40
CA LEU A 267 11.29 13.46 5.81
C LEU A 267 11.92 13.88 4.47
N GLY A 268 12.94 13.15 3.99
CA GLY A 268 13.59 13.41 2.71
C GLY A 268 14.35 14.74 2.72
N GLN A 269 14.21 15.50 1.63
CA GLN A 269 14.90 16.78 1.44
C GLN A 269 14.10 17.92 2.11
N ILE A 270 14.36 18.14 3.39
CA ILE A 270 13.97 19.39 4.07
C ILE A 270 15.09 20.42 3.87
N PRO A 271 14.78 21.71 3.64
CA PRO A 271 15.81 22.74 3.53
C PRO A 271 16.72 22.73 4.76
N ASN A 272 18.02 22.51 4.55
CA ASN A 272 19.02 22.77 5.57
C ASN A 272 19.19 24.29 5.66
N VAL A 273 18.95 24.84 6.85
CA VAL A 273 19.21 26.26 7.17
C VAL A 273 20.63 26.41 7.67
#